data_AF-A0A1V5UF07-F1
#
_entry.id   AF-A0A1V5UF07-F1
#
_cell.length_a   1.000
_cell.length_b   1.000
_cell.length_c   1.000
_cell.angle_alpha   90.00
_cell.angle_beta   90.00
_cell.angle_gamma   90.00
#
_symmetry.space_group_name_H-M   'P 1'
#
loop_
_entity.id
_entity.type
_entity.pdbx_description
1 polymer ?
#
loop_
_entity_poly.entity_id
_entity_poly.type
_entity_poly.pdbx_seq_one_letter_code
_entity_poly.pdbx_strand_id
1 'polypeptide(L)'
;MELNEDTKNKIEKNWIQEMIEREALPRVMRTDTVEDFAQKHNIDPSTYYYQSRKKENQKEILKIALSLAKKGIPEVLEKLRERAEAGDIRAIEMYLKYILEMKDKFDFTSDDKELKVITSINYILPNDNNDKTNPETTSSISGS
;
A
#
# COMPACT_ATOMS: atom_id res chain seq x y z
N MET A 1 -10.23 35.38 26.95
CA MET A 1 -10.98 34.27 27.56
C MET A 1 -9.99 33.15 27.80
N GLU A 2 -9.56 32.97 29.04
CA GLU A 2 -8.77 31.78 29.42
C GLU A 2 -9.72 30.58 29.48
N LEU A 3 -9.35 29.49 28.80
CA LEU A 3 -10.11 28.25 28.81
C LEU A 3 -9.78 27.45 30.08
N ASN A 4 -10.81 26.96 30.76
CA ASN A 4 -10.68 26.15 31.97
C ASN A 4 -9.88 24.87 31.71
N GLU A 5 -9.03 24.49 32.68
CA GLU A 5 -8.02 23.43 32.61
C GLU A 5 -8.60 22.03 32.27
N ASP A 6 -9.81 21.74 32.75
CA ASP A 6 -10.55 20.50 32.42
C ASP A 6 -10.94 20.40 30.94
N THR A 7 -11.28 21.54 30.33
CA THR A 7 -11.64 21.61 28.91
C THR A 7 -10.39 21.37 28.05
N LYS A 8 -9.25 21.93 28.47
CA LYS A 8 -7.96 21.76 27.81
C LYS A 8 -7.51 20.30 27.85
N ASN A 9 -7.63 19.63 29.00
CA ASN A 9 -7.33 18.20 29.17
C ASN A 9 -8.23 17.27 28.32
N LYS A 10 -9.51 17.62 28.16
CA LYS A 10 -10.46 16.84 27.35
C LYS A 10 -10.21 17.01 25.85
N ILE A 11 -9.85 18.23 25.42
CA ILE A 11 -9.45 18.53 24.04
C ILE A 11 -8.11 17.84 23.70
N GLU A 12 -7.14 17.85 24.62
CA GLU A 12 -5.84 17.18 24.44
C GLU A 12 -5.96 15.68 24.24
N LYS A 13 -6.84 14.99 24.98
CA LYS A 13 -7.13 13.57 24.75
C LYS A 13 -7.84 13.31 23.42
N ASN A 14 -8.58 14.29 22.89
CA ASN A 14 -9.39 14.09 21.69
C ASN A 14 -8.57 14.20 20.40
N TRP A 15 -7.71 15.23 20.28
CA TRP A 15 -6.95 15.42 19.04
C TRP A 15 -5.84 14.38 18.86
N ILE A 16 -5.24 13.87 19.95
CA ILE A 16 -4.21 12.82 19.85
C ILE A 16 -4.83 11.54 19.30
N GLN A 17 -6.07 11.22 19.70
CA GLN A 17 -6.79 10.07 19.17
C GLN A 17 -7.13 10.27 17.68
N GLU A 18 -7.63 11.46 17.30
CA GLU A 18 -7.88 11.80 15.89
C GLU A 18 -6.60 11.73 15.04
N MET A 19 -5.45 12.17 15.60
CA MET A 19 -4.13 12.03 14.96
C MET A 19 -3.76 10.56 14.76
N ILE A 20 -3.96 9.71 15.77
CA ILE A 20 -3.69 8.27 15.68
C ILE A 20 -4.50 7.62 14.56
N GLU A 21 -5.80 7.93 14.50
CA GLU A 21 -6.70 7.42 13.46
C GLU A 21 -6.29 7.90 12.07
N ARG A 22 -5.91 9.18 11.94
CA ARG A 22 -5.41 9.76 10.68
C ARG A 22 -4.10 9.11 10.23
N GLU A 23 -3.15 8.91 11.14
CA GLU A 23 -1.85 8.31 10.81
C GLU A 23 -1.95 6.82 10.48
N ALA A 24 -2.96 6.12 10.98
CA ALA A 24 -3.22 4.73 10.64
C ALA A 24 -3.63 4.53 9.17
N LEU A 25 -4.07 5.59 8.48
CA LEU A 25 -4.39 5.56 7.06
C LEU A 25 -3.14 5.79 6.19
N PRO A 26 -3.03 5.12 5.02
CA PRO A 26 -2.03 5.44 4.01
C PRO A 26 -2.10 6.91 3.61
N ARG A 27 -0.96 7.54 3.34
CA ARG A 27 -0.90 8.98 2.99
C ARG A 27 -1.86 9.38 1.86
N VAL A 28 -2.02 8.52 0.87
CA VAL A 28 -2.90 8.73 -0.29
C VAL A 28 -4.40 8.74 0.05
N MET A 29 -4.79 8.18 1.21
CA MET A 29 -6.17 8.13 1.69
C MET A 29 -6.50 9.25 2.69
N ARG A 30 -5.51 10.07 3.08
CA ARG A 30 -5.71 11.17 4.02
C ARG A 30 -6.31 12.37 3.28
N THR A 31 -7.34 12.96 3.85
CA THR A 31 -8.12 14.04 3.21
C THR A 31 -7.56 15.43 3.48
N ASP A 32 -6.79 15.60 4.55
CA ASP A 32 -6.27 16.87 5.06
C ASP A 32 -4.75 16.84 5.17
N THR A 33 -4.09 18.01 5.17
CA THR A 33 -2.66 18.13 5.48
C THR A 33 -2.42 18.13 6.99
N VAL A 34 -1.15 18.05 7.42
CA VAL A 34 -0.83 18.18 8.86
C VAL A 34 -1.11 19.61 9.33
N GLU A 35 -0.89 20.58 8.46
CA GLU A 35 -1.14 21.99 8.69
C GLU A 35 -2.63 22.27 8.91
N ASP A 36 -3.51 21.69 8.08
CA ASP A 36 -4.96 21.79 8.23
C ASP A 36 -5.43 21.16 9.56
N PHE A 37 -4.91 19.98 9.88
CA PHE A 37 -5.20 19.28 11.14
C PHE A 37 -4.76 20.13 12.34
N ALA A 38 -3.54 20.66 12.30
CA ALA A 38 -2.97 21.47 13.36
C ALA A 38 -3.79 22.74 13.60
N GLN A 39 -4.21 23.40 12.52
CA GLN A 39 -5.10 24.57 12.58
C GLN A 39 -6.48 24.22 13.17
N LYS A 40 -7.11 23.12 12.74
CA LYS A 40 -8.40 22.64 13.25
C LYS A 40 -8.38 22.43 14.77
N HIS A 41 -7.27 21.90 15.29
CA HIS A 41 -7.13 21.57 16.70
C HIS A 41 -6.40 22.66 17.52
N ASN A 42 -6.05 23.79 16.90
CA ASN A 42 -5.31 24.89 17.51
C ASN A 42 -4.01 24.43 18.21
N ILE A 43 -3.25 23.57 17.52
CA ILE A 43 -1.94 23.07 17.96
C ILE A 43 -0.87 23.48 16.95
N ASP A 44 0.38 23.53 17.41
CA ASP A 44 1.51 23.72 16.50
C ASP A 44 1.81 22.42 15.74
N PRO A 45 2.15 22.45 14.43
CA PRO A 45 2.55 21.27 13.68
C PRO A 45 3.71 20.49 14.32
N SER A 46 4.65 21.16 15.00
CA SER A 46 5.72 20.49 15.74
C SER A 46 5.18 19.63 16.91
N THR A 47 4.10 20.07 17.56
CA THR A 47 3.42 19.32 18.62
C THR A 47 2.75 18.07 18.05
N TYR A 48 2.15 18.19 16.86
CA TYR A 48 1.64 17.05 16.11
C TYR A 48 2.74 16.01 15.86
N TYR A 49 3.87 16.41 15.27
CA TYR A 49 4.96 15.47 14.98
C TYR A 49 5.61 14.89 16.23
N TYR A 50 5.70 15.67 17.31
CA TYR A 50 6.20 15.21 18.59
C TYR A 50 5.32 14.09 19.18
N GLN A 51 4.00 14.29 19.23
CA GLN A 51 3.06 13.25 19.69
C GLN A 51 3.00 12.07 18.72
N SER A 52 2.99 12.37 17.42
CA SER A 52 3.41 11.54 16.28
C SER A 52 4.35 10.41 16.67
N ARG A 53 5.56 10.82 17.05
CA ARG A 53 6.72 9.97 17.24
C ARG A 53 6.76 9.23 18.57
N LYS A 54 5.81 9.47 19.49
CA LYS A 54 5.76 8.74 20.75
C LYS A 54 5.46 7.27 20.51
N LYS A 55 6.18 6.40 21.22
CA LYS A 55 6.12 4.95 21.00
C LYS A 55 4.71 4.39 21.26
N GLU A 56 4.03 4.94 22.25
CA GLU A 56 2.67 4.54 22.65
C GLU A 56 1.68 4.83 21.52
N ASN A 57 1.77 6.02 20.92
CA ASN A 57 0.90 6.42 19.80
C ASN A 57 1.23 5.62 18.53
N GLN A 58 2.51 5.42 18.23
CA GLN A 58 2.94 4.59 17.10
C GLN A 58 2.43 3.14 17.21
N LYS A 59 2.38 2.59 18.43
CA LYS A 59 1.84 1.25 18.68
C LYS A 59 0.35 1.18 18.36
N GLU A 60 -0.44 2.17 18.79
CA GLU A 60 -1.87 2.22 18.49
C GLU A 60 -2.15 2.48 17.00
N ILE A 61 -1.37 3.37 16.35
CA ILE A 61 -1.41 3.59 14.89
C ILE A 61 -1.24 2.26 14.15
N LEU A 62 -0.19 1.50 14.49
CA LEU A 62 0.10 0.21 13.84
C LEU A 62 -1.02 -0.81 14.09
N LYS A 63 -1.57 -0.85 15.30
CA LYS A 63 -2.67 -1.77 15.65
C LYS A 63 -3.92 -1.48 14.82
N ILE A 64 -4.28 -0.21 14.64
CA ILE A 64 -5.41 0.19 13.79
C ILE A 64 -5.11 -0.13 12.33
N ALA A 65 -3.94 0.24 11.82
CA ALA A 65 -3.52 -0.04 10.44
C ALA A 65 -3.57 -1.55 10.13
N LEU A 66 -3.07 -2.40 11.03
CA LEU A 66 -3.15 -3.85 10.88
C LEU A 66 -4.59 -4.38 10.89
N SER A 67 -5.47 -3.81 11.72
CA SER A 67 -6.88 -4.16 11.75
C SER A 67 -7.59 -3.80 10.44
N LEU A 68 -7.33 -2.61 9.90
CA LEU A 68 -7.85 -2.18 8.61
C LEU A 68 -7.32 -3.05 7.47
N ALA A 69 -6.02 -3.32 7.45
CA ALA A 69 -5.42 -4.22 6.46
C ALA A 69 -6.06 -5.62 6.51
N LYS A 70 -6.27 -6.18 7.71
CA LYS A 70 -6.93 -7.49 7.89
C LYS A 70 -8.34 -7.52 7.32
N LYS A 71 -9.12 -6.45 7.50
CA LYS A 71 -10.46 -6.33 6.90
C LYS A 71 -10.41 -6.29 5.37
N GLY A 72 -9.39 -5.66 4.80
CA GLY A 72 -9.18 -5.55 3.36
C GLY A 72 -8.52 -6.78 2.71
N ILE A 73 -8.04 -7.75 3.49
CA ILE A 73 -7.37 -8.96 2.94
C ILE A 73 -8.20 -9.64 1.84
N PRO A 74 -9.51 -9.92 2.01
CA PRO A 74 -10.28 -10.62 0.98
C PRO A 74 -10.32 -9.87 -0.36
N GLU A 75 -10.50 -8.55 -0.32
CA GLU A 75 -10.55 -7.72 -1.51
C GLU A 75 -9.18 -7.62 -2.20
N VAL A 76 -8.10 -7.47 -1.43
CA VAL A 76 -6.74 -7.43 -1.96
C VAL A 76 -6.36 -8.76 -2.60
N LEU A 77 -6.73 -9.89 -1.99
CA LEU A 77 -6.50 -11.22 -2.54
C LEU A 77 -7.29 -11.44 -3.82
N GLU A 78 -8.53 -10.98 -3.89
CA GLU A 78 -9.34 -11.06 -5.10
C GLU A 78 -8.70 -10.24 -6.24
N LYS A 79 -8.23 -9.03 -5.96
CA LYS A 79 -7.50 -8.22 -6.95
C LYS A 79 -6.18 -8.85 -7.37
N LEU A 80 -5.47 -9.52 -6.46
CA LEU A 80 -4.27 -10.28 -6.80
C LEU A 80 -4.61 -11.47 -7.71
N ARG A 81 -5.70 -12.18 -7.44
CA ARG A 81 -6.20 -13.28 -8.29
C ARG A 81 -6.55 -12.79 -9.69
N GLU A 82 -7.34 -11.73 -9.82
CA GLU A 82 -7.70 -11.13 -11.11
C GLU A 82 -6.46 -10.75 -11.93
N ARG A 83 -5.46 -10.11 -11.29
CA ARG A 83 -4.21 -9.74 -11.96
C ARG A 83 -3.36 -10.95 -12.34
N ALA A 84 -3.36 -11.98 -11.50
CA ALA A 84 -2.67 -13.24 -11.79
C ALA A 84 -3.29 -13.95 -13.00
N GLU A 85 -4.63 -14.00 -13.08
CA GLU A 85 -5.38 -14.52 -14.24
C GLU A 85 -5.10 -13.72 -15.51
N ALA A 86 -4.87 -12.41 -15.39
CA ALA A 86 -4.46 -11.54 -16.50
C ALA A 86 -2.97 -11.69 -16.91
N GLY A 87 -2.20 -12.55 -16.24
CA GLY A 87 -0.80 -12.83 -16.60
C GLY A 87 0.24 -11.92 -15.95
N ASP A 88 -0.13 -11.12 -14.94
CA ASP A 88 0.84 -10.35 -14.15
C ASP A 88 1.70 -11.29 -13.28
N ILE A 89 2.94 -11.52 -13.72
CA ILE A 89 3.90 -12.43 -13.08
C ILE A 89 4.07 -12.14 -11.59
N ARG A 90 4.12 -10.85 -11.19
CA ARG A 90 4.30 -10.48 -9.78
C ARG A 90 3.06 -10.82 -8.96
N ALA A 91 1.87 -10.62 -9.53
CA ALA A 91 0.63 -10.99 -8.87
C ALA A 91 0.51 -12.51 -8.71
N ILE A 92 0.91 -13.29 -9.73
CA ILE A 92 0.98 -14.76 -9.67
C ILE A 92 1.89 -15.21 -8.52
N GLU A 93 3.12 -14.68 -8.46
CA GLU A 93 4.09 -15.02 -7.40
C GLU A 93 3.55 -14.71 -6.01
N MET A 94 2.99 -13.51 -5.81
CA MET A 94 2.42 -13.09 -4.53
C MET A 94 1.22 -13.95 -4.11
N TYR A 95 0.33 -14.26 -5.05
CA TYR A 95 -0.86 -15.06 -4.79
C TYR A 95 -0.50 -16.51 -4.43
N LEU A 96 0.41 -17.14 -5.17
CA LEU A 96 0.89 -18.50 -4.87
C LEU A 96 1.65 -18.55 -3.54
N LYS A 97 2.49 -17.56 -3.25
CA LYS A 97 3.19 -17.47 -1.96
C LYS A 97 2.20 -17.43 -0.79
N TYR A 98 1.13 -16.64 -0.91
CA TYR A 98 0.08 -16.59 0.11
C TYR A 98 -0.59 -17.96 0.32
N ILE A 99 -0.93 -18.68 -0.76
CA ILE A 99 -1.53 -20.03 -0.67
C ILE A 99 -0.59 -21.01 0.04
N LEU A 100 0.71 -20.98 -0.26
CA LEU A 100 1.71 -21.83 0.40
C LEU A 100 1.85 -21.50 1.89
N GLU A 101 1.94 -20.22 2.25
CA GLU A 101 1.97 -19.82 3.66
C GLU A 101 0.71 -20.25 4.43
N MET A 102 -0.43 -20.37 3.75
CA MET A 102 -1.66 -20.92 4.33
C MET A 102 -1.61 -22.44 4.44
N LYS A 103 -1.11 -23.15 3.41
CA LYS A 103 -0.87 -24.60 3.46
C LYS A 103 0.10 -24.99 4.59
N ASP A 104 1.12 -24.18 4.87
CA ASP A 104 2.08 -24.50 5.93
C ASP A 104 1.48 -24.26 7.34
N LYS A 105 0.47 -23.39 7.45
CA LYS A 105 -0.19 -23.05 8.72
C LYS A 105 -1.38 -23.95 9.04
N PHE A 106 -1.95 -24.59 8.03
CA PHE A 106 -3.11 -25.47 8.14
C PHE A 106 -2.74 -26.78 7.46
N ASP A 107 -2.82 -27.90 8.19
CA ASP A 107 -2.48 -29.24 7.69
C ASP A 107 -3.49 -29.69 6.61
N PHE A 108 -3.42 -29.06 5.44
CA PHE A 108 -4.26 -29.33 4.29
C PHE A 108 -3.67 -30.52 3.54
N THR A 109 -4.17 -31.71 3.86
CA THR A 109 -4.18 -32.85 2.94
C THR A 109 -5.17 -32.54 1.81
N SER A 110 -4.78 -31.69 0.86
CA SER A 110 -5.55 -31.52 -0.38
C SER A 110 -5.35 -32.76 -1.24
N ASP A 111 -6.43 -33.34 -1.77
CA ASP A 111 -6.43 -34.50 -2.67
C ASP A 111 -5.29 -34.46 -3.71
N ASP A 112 -4.25 -35.25 -3.46
CA ASP A 112 -3.18 -35.79 -4.32
C ASP A 112 -2.72 -35.01 -5.57
N LYS A 113 -2.67 -33.67 -5.51
CA LYS A 113 -1.88 -32.87 -6.46
C LYS A 113 -0.97 -31.91 -5.71
N GLU A 114 0.29 -32.32 -5.53
CA GLU A 114 1.34 -31.43 -5.06
C GLU A 114 1.42 -30.16 -5.93
N LEU A 115 1.20 -29.00 -5.31
CA LEU A 115 1.52 -27.72 -5.90
C LEU A 115 3.05 -27.59 -6.00
N LYS A 116 3.60 -27.92 -7.16
CA LYS A 116 5.03 -27.72 -7.45
C LYS A 116 5.30 -26.24 -7.66
N VAL A 117 6.06 -25.65 -6.75
CA VAL A 117 6.58 -24.29 -6.90
C VAL A 117 7.65 -24.32 -8.00
N ILE A 118 7.42 -23.60 -9.10
CA ILE A 118 8.45 -23.38 -10.13
C ILE A 118 9.41 -22.32 -9.56
N THR A 119 10.43 -22.74 -8.82
CA THR A 119 11.50 -21.88 -8.32
C THR A 119 12.61 -21.64 -9.36
N SER A 120 12.39 -21.98 -10.63
CA SER A 120 13.41 -21.83 -11.67
C SER A 120 12.77 -21.54 -13.02
N ILE A 121 12.22 -20.34 -13.20
CA ILE A 121 12.07 -19.80 -14.56
C ILE A 121 13.46 -19.33 -14.98
N ASN A 122 14.19 -20.19 -15.69
CA ASN A 122 15.29 -19.73 -16.52
C ASN A 122 14.70 -18.77 -17.56
N TYR A 123 14.97 -17.47 -17.38
CA TYR A 123 14.58 -16.45 -18.33
C TYR A 123 15.25 -16.72 -19.69
N ILE A 124 14.47 -17.16 -20.68
CA ILE A 124 14.76 -16.82 -22.07
C ILE A 124 13.93 -15.57 -22.35
N LEU A 125 14.56 -14.40 -22.24
CA LEU A 125 13.97 -13.14 -22.67
C LEU A 125 13.81 -13.19 -24.20
N PRO A 126 12.60 -13.04 -24.76
CA PRO A 126 12.48 -12.64 -26.16
C PRO A 126 13.06 -11.23 -26.30
N ASN A 127 14.07 -11.11 -27.15
CA ASN A 127 14.74 -9.87 -27.49
C ASN A 127 13.80 -9.05 -28.38
N ASP A 128 12.93 -8.24 -27.78
CA ASP A 128 12.12 -7.25 -28.49
C ASP A 128 13.03 -6.13 -29.01
N ASN A 129 13.55 -6.29 -30.23
CA ASN A 129 14.03 -5.16 -31.00
C ASN A 129 13.69 -5.28 -32.49
N ASN A 130 12.74 -4.41 -32.85
CA ASN A 130 12.51 -3.78 -34.15
C ASN A 130 11.78 -4.57 -35.22
N ASP A 131 10.45 -4.51 -35.15
CA ASP A 131 9.65 -4.21 -36.34
C ASP A 131 8.84 -2.93 -36.08
N LYS A 132 9.33 -1.81 -36.61
CA LYS A 132 8.55 -0.58 -36.80
C LYS A 132 8.66 -0.19 -38.27
N THR A 133 7.75 -0.74 -39.05
CA THR A 133 7.27 -0.16 -40.29
C THR A 133 6.50 1.13 -39.99
N ASN A 134 6.89 2.25 -40.64
CA ASN A 134 5.96 3.24 -41.22
C ASN A 134 6.70 4.26 -42.11
N PRO A 135 6.00 4.97 -43.03
CA PRO A 135 6.45 5.23 -44.40
C PRO A 135 6.58 6.74 -44.72
N GLU A 136 7.00 7.03 -45.97
CA GLU A 136 6.84 8.31 -46.72
C GLU A 136 7.60 9.57 -46.16
N THR A 137 8.19 10.51 -46.90
CA THR A 137 8.35 10.82 -48.34
C THR A 137 9.48 11.89 -48.48
N THR A 138 10.18 11.86 -49.63
CA THR A 138 10.82 12.97 -50.39
C THR A 138 11.73 14.02 -49.73
N SER A 139 12.97 14.14 -50.26
CA SER A 139 13.36 15.31 -51.07
C SER A 139 14.71 15.10 -51.78
N SER A 140 14.68 15.34 -53.09
CA SER A 140 15.74 15.41 -54.09
C SER A 140 16.93 16.28 -53.69
N ILE A 141 18.16 15.89 -54.06
CA ILE A 141 19.16 16.79 -54.72
C ILE A 141 20.06 15.95 -55.63
N SER A 142 20.04 16.30 -56.91
CA SER A 142 20.99 15.90 -57.96
C SER A 142 22.18 16.87 -58.02
N GLY A 143 23.37 16.33 -58.27
CA GLY A 143 24.38 16.93 -59.16
C GLY A 143 25.38 17.91 -58.54
N SER A 144 26.65 17.51 -58.51
CA SER A 144 27.72 18.06 -59.36
C SER A 144 28.91 17.09 -59.37
#